data_AF-A0AAV5D125-F1
#
_entry.id   AF-A0AAV5D125-F1
#
_cell.length_a   1.000
_cell.length_b   1.000
_cell.length_c   1.000
_cell.angle_alpha   90.00
_cell.angle_beta   90.00
_cell.angle_gamma   90.00
#
_symmetry.space_group_name_H-M   'P 1'
#
loop_
_entity.id
_entity.type
_entity.pdbx_description
1 polymer ?
#
loop_
_entity_poly.entity_id
_entity_poly.type
_entity_poly.pdbx_seq_one_letter_code
_entity_poly.pdbx_strand_id
1 'polypeptide(L)'
;MGPCPGGVAILQAPLGPDSGPELAAAVADAGGIGLVRIPEWPAPDRVRELIWRTRSLMATPFGVAFFQASPQKENMRAAVPVLEEKVAVLQAY
;
A
#
# COMPACT_ATOMS: atom_id res chain seq x y z
N MET A 1 -8.96 20.46 -1.62
CA MET A 1 -7.55 20.91 -1.43
C MET A 1 -6.91 20.98 -2.79
N GLY A 2 -6.36 22.14 -3.17
CA GLY A 2 -5.56 22.26 -4.39
C GLY A 2 -4.17 21.65 -4.18
N PRO A 3 -3.45 21.27 -5.26
CA PRO A 3 -2.08 20.80 -5.15
C PRO A 3 -1.20 21.86 -4.47
N CYS A 4 -0.28 21.42 -3.60
CA CYS A 4 0.66 22.31 -2.93
C CYS A 4 1.41 23.16 -3.96
N PRO A 5 1.38 24.51 -3.88
CA PRO A 5 2.08 25.37 -4.82
C PRO A 5 3.59 25.18 -4.62
N GLY A 6 4.24 24.42 -5.51
CA GLY A 6 5.68 24.13 -5.49
C GLY A 6 6.12 22.86 -4.73
N GLY A 7 5.21 21.95 -4.38
CA GLY A 7 5.46 20.86 -3.42
C GLY A 7 6.26 19.66 -3.93
N VAL A 8 7.24 19.21 -3.13
CA VAL A 8 7.96 17.93 -3.28
C VAL A 8 6.96 16.77 -3.23
N ALA A 9 7.07 15.82 -4.16
CA ALA A 9 6.31 14.58 -4.11
C ALA A 9 6.83 13.68 -2.98
N ILE A 10 6.00 13.45 -1.95
CA ILE A 10 6.33 12.61 -0.80
C ILE A 10 5.57 11.30 -0.89
N LEU A 11 6.31 10.19 -0.78
CA LEU A 11 5.79 8.83 -0.69
C LEU A 11 6.26 8.20 0.62
N GLN A 12 5.34 7.62 1.39
CA GLN A 12 5.64 6.99 2.66
C GLN A 12 6.16 5.57 2.45
N ALA A 13 7.37 5.27 2.94
CA ALA A 13 7.95 3.94 2.86
C ALA A 13 7.25 2.96 3.83
N PRO A 14 7.01 1.70 3.42
CA PRO A 14 6.22 0.70 4.16
C PRO A 14 7.03 0.05 5.30
N LEU A 15 7.34 0.83 6.33
CA LEU A 15 8.20 0.41 7.44
C LEU A 15 7.39 -0.25 8.56
N GLY A 16 7.71 -1.52 8.83
CA GLY A 16 7.22 -2.24 10.01
C GLY A 16 5.73 -2.58 9.97
N PRO A 17 5.24 -3.29 11.02
CA PRO A 17 3.85 -3.77 11.09
C PRO A 17 2.82 -2.63 11.15
N ASP A 18 3.22 -1.43 11.57
CA ASP A 18 2.33 -0.27 11.73
C ASP A 18 2.06 0.50 10.43
N SER A 19 2.69 0.09 9.31
CA SER A 19 2.40 0.62 7.96
C SER A 19 1.10 0.07 7.37
N GLY A 20 0.01 0.25 8.11
CA GLY A 20 -1.33 -0.24 7.77
C GLY A 20 -2.22 0.78 7.05
N PRO A 21 -3.50 0.41 6.80
CA PRO A 21 -4.49 1.24 6.13
C PRO A 21 -4.64 2.66 6.72
N GLU A 22 -4.63 2.77 8.04
CA GLU A 22 -4.83 4.02 8.76
C GLU A 22 -3.68 5.00 8.53
N LEU A 23 -2.43 4.51 8.50
CA LEU A 23 -1.27 5.34 8.18
C LEU A 23 -1.29 5.80 6.72
N ALA A 24 -1.61 4.89 5.80
CA ALA A 24 -1.68 5.22 4.38
C ALA A 24 -2.74 6.29 4.11
N ALA A 25 -3.91 6.20 4.76
CA ALA A 25 -4.96 7.20 4.69
C ALA A 25 -4.51 8.56 5.23
N ALA A 26 -3.89 8.59 6.41
CA ALA A 26 -3.38 9.84 6.99
C ALA A 26 -2.35 10.55 6.10
N VAL A 27 -1.45 9.79 5.45
CA VAL A 27 -0.48 10.33 4.50
C VAL A 27 -1.18 10.91 3.26
N ALA A 28 -2.21 10.23 2.76
CA ALA A 28 -2.96 10.69 1.60
C ALA A 28 -3.76 11.97 1.91
N ASP A 29 -4.38 12.06 3.09
CA ASP A 29 -5.08 13.27 3.56
C ASP A 29 -4.13 14.46 3.74
N ALA A 30 -2.86 14.19 4.10
CA ALA A 30 -1.81 15.20 4.16
C ALA A 30 -1.26 15.61 2.77
N GLY A 31 -1.73 14.99 1.68
CA GLY A 31 -1.33 15.29 0.30
C GLY A 31 -0.14 14.47 -0.22
N GLY A 32 0.27 13.42 0.50
CA GLY A 32 1.30 12.47 0.05
C GLY A 32 0.71 11.20 -0.60
N ILE A 33 1.58 10.24 -0.92
CA ILE A 33 1.18 8.89 -1.34
C ILE A 33 1.46 7.91 -0.19
N GLY A 34 0.40 7.35 0.39
CA GLY A 34 0.48 6.32 1.41
C GLY A 34 0.67 4.92 0.81
N LEU A 35 1.49 4.09 1.46
CA LEU A 35 1.67 2.68 1.11
C LEU A 35 1.24 1.77 2.25
N VAL A 36 0.43 0.75 1.93
CA VAL A 36 0.09 -0.31 2.88
C VAL A 36 1.07 -1.46 2.73
N ARG A 37 1.70 -1.85 3.84
CA ARG A 37 2.56 -3.02 3.89
C ARG A 37 1.71 -4.30 3.90
N ILE A 38 2.02 -5.20 3.00
CA ILE A 38 1.54 -6.57 3.04
C ILE A 38 2.50 -7.40 3.90
N PRO A 39 1.99 -8.19 4.86
CA PRO A 39 2.83 -9.07 5.65
C PRO A 39 3.47 -10.17 4.80
N GLU A 40 4.53 -10.76 5.32
CA GLU A 40 5.23 -11.89 4.71
C GLU A 40 4.28 -13.10 4.58
N TRP A 41 4.30 -13.75 3.41
CA TRP A 41 3.48 -14.93 3.08
C TRP A 41 1.99 -14.77 3.44
N PRO A 42 1.33 -13.72 2.94
CA PRO A 42 -0.07 -13.49 3.25
C PRO A 42 -0.95 -14.48 2.46
N ALA A 43 -2.09 -14.84 3.04
CA ALA A 43 -3.17 -15.40 2.24
C ALA A 43 -3.68 -14.34 1.25
N PRO A 44 -4.01 -14.68 -0.02
CA PRO A 44 -4.51 -13.72 -0.99
C PRO A 44 -5.73 -12.91 -0.50
N ASP A 45 -6.63 -13.55 0.24
CA ASP A 45 -7.81 -12.89 0.79
C ASP A 45 -7.45 -11.86 1.88
N ARG A 46 -6.37 -12.09 2.62
CA ARG A 46 -5.86 -11.10 3.58
C ARG A 46 -5.33 -9.85 2.87
N VAL A 47 -4.72 -10.02 1.69
CA VAL A 47 -4.28 -8.89 0.86
C VAL A 47 -5.48 -8.08 0.39
N ARG A 48 -6.54 -8.75 -0.09
CA ARG A 48 -7.79 -8.07 -0.51
C ARG A 48 -8.46 -7.33 0.64
N GLU A 49 -8.52 -7.94 1.82
CA GLU A 49 -9.07 -7.30 3.03
C GLU A 49 -8.32 -6.00 3.37
N LEU A 50 -6.98 -6.02 3.33
CA LEU A 50 -6.18 -4.82 3.54
C LEU A 50 -6.47 -3.74 2.50
N ILE A 51 -6.55 -4.11 1.22
CA ILE A 51 -6.88 -3.18 0.12
C ILE A 51 -8.27 -2.56 0.33
N TRP A 52 -9.28 -3.36 0.63
CA TRP A 52 -10.66 -2.89 0.81
C TRP A 52 -10.80 -2.01 2.04
N ARG A 53 -10.17 -2.37 3.16
CA ARG A 53 -10.13 -1.52 4.35
C ARG A 53 -9.45 -0.20 4.07
N THR A 54 -8.39 -0.18 3.29
CA THR A 54 -7.70 1.06 2.90
C THR A 54 -8.61 1.96 2.05
N ARG A 55 -9.32 1.38 1.08
CA ARG A 55 -10.34 2.10 0.28
C ARG A 55 -11.52 2.62 1.11
N SER A 56 -11.88 1.95 2.20
CA SER A 56 -12.97 2.44 3.05
C SER A 56 -12.57 3.65 3.90
N LEU A 57 -11.27 3.93 4.03
CA LEU A 57 -10.75 5.04 4.82
C LEU A 57 -10.45 6.30 3.99
N MET A 58 -10.35 6.19 2.66
CA MET A 58 -10.05 7.33 1.79
C MET A 58 -10.51 7.12 0.34
N ALA A 59 -10.72 8.22 -0.38
CA ALA A 59 -11.10 8.20 -1.80
C ALA A 59 -9.92 8.38 -2.77
N THR A 60 -8.74 8.72 -2.26
CA THR A 60 -7.53 8.99 -3.04
C THR A 60 -6.81 7.69 -3.42
N PRO A 61 -6.10 7.66 -4.57
CA PRO A 61 -5.25 6.52 -4.92
C PRO A 61 -4.14 6.29 -3.90
N PHE A 62 -3.81 5.02 -3.66
CA PHE A 62 -2.73 4.59 -2.78
C PHE A 62 -1.92 3.46 -3.41
N GLY A 63 -0.81 3.14 -2.77
CA GLY A 63 -0.03 1.97 -3.14
C GLY A 63 0.01 0.90 -2.07
N VAL A 64 0.54 -0.24 -2.50
CA VAL A 64 0.78 -1.41 -1.67
C VAL A 64 2.23 -1.80 -1.83
N ALA A 65 2.82 -2.32 -0.76
CA ALA A 65 4.19 -2.79 -0.80
C ALA A 65 4.33 -4.15 -0.11
N PHE A 66 5.23 -4.98 -0.64
CA PHE A 66 5.58 -6.25 -0.03
C PHE A 66 7.09 -6.40 0.04
N PHE A 67 7.56 -6.92 1.16
CA PHE A 67 8.95 -7.30 1.36
C PHE A 67 9.23 -8.59 0.60
N GLN A 68 10.37 -8.73 -0.08
CA GLN A 68 10.76 -9.93 -0.84
C GLN A 68 11.42 -11.00 0.06
N ALA A 69 10.69 -11.49 1.06
CA ALA A 69 11.13 -12.60 1.91
C ALA A 69 11.42 -13.87 1.11
N SER A 70 12.47 -14.61 1.52
CA SER A 70 12.77 -15.95 1.00
C SER A 70 11.85 -17.00 1.63
N PRO A 71 11.15 -17.86 0.86
CA PRO A 71 11.28 -18.05 -0.58
C PRO A 71 10.50 -17.01 -1.41
N GLN A 72 11.18 -16.35 -2.34
CA GLN A 72 10.66 -15.19 -3.07
C GLN A 72 9.43 -15.51 -3.92
N LYS A 73 9.38 -16.68 -4.56
CA LYS A 73 8.26 -17.08 -5.43
C LYS A 73 6.94 -17.15 -4.68
N GLU A 74 6.95 -17.72 -3.48
CA GLU A 74 5.73 -17.91 -2.70
C GLU A 74 5.22 -16.56 -2.20
N ASN A 75 6.14 -15.71 -1.76
CA ASN A 75 5.81 -14.40 -1.26
C ASN A 75 5.35 -13.43 -2.37
N MET A 76 5.89 -13.58 -3.60
CA MET A 76 5.45 -12.83 -4.79
C MET A 76 4.00 -13.14 -5.19
N ARG A 77 3.41 -14.26 -4.74
CA ARG A 77 1.99 -14.56 -4.98
C ARG A 77 1.07 -13.48 -4.39
N ALA A 78 1.53 -12.76 -3.37
CA ALA A 78 0.81 -11.62 -2.80
C ALA A 78 0.59 -10.49 -3.81
N ALA A 79 1.41 -10.38 -4.87
CA ALA A 79 1.23 -9.37 -5.91
C ALA A 79 0.01 -9.64 -6.80
N VAL A 80 -0.45 -10.89 -6.91
CA VAL A 80 -1.61 -11.25 -7.75
C VAL A 80 -2.88 -10.49 -7.34
N PRO A 81 -3.36 -10.57 -6.08
CA PRO A 81 -4.54 -9.80 -5.67
C PRO A 81 -4.32 -8.28 -5.78
N VAL A 82 -3.10 -7.77 -5.62
CA VAL A 82 -2.80 -6.34 -5.80
C VAL A 82 -3.03 -5.89 -7.25
N LEU A 83 -2.58 -6.70 -8.21
CA LEU A 83 -2.76 -6.46 -9.64
C LEU A 83 -4.23 -6.60 -10.06
N GLU A 84 -4.93 -7.63 -9.58
CA GLU A 84 -6.36 -7.84 -9.82
C GLU A 84 -7.21 -6.67 -9.32
N GLU A 85 -6.89 -6.16 -8.13
CA GLU A 85 -7.55 -5.01 -7.53
C GLU A 85 -7.15 -3.67 -8.17
N LYS A 86 -6.16 -3.63 -9.07
CA LYS A 86 -5.69 -2.42 -9.75
C LYS A 86 -5.26 -1.31 -8.79
N VAL A 87 -4.49 -1.66 -7.77
CA VAL A 87 -3.86 -0.67 -6.87
C VAL A 87 -2.93 0.24 -7.68
N ALA A 88 -2.90 1.55 -7.35
CA ALA A 88 -2.26 2.55 -8.20
C ALA A 88 -0.72 2.45 -8.22
N VAL A 89 -0.12 2.00 -7.12
CA VAL A 89 1.33 1.84 -6.98
C VAL A 89 1.63 0.50 -6.32
N LEU A 90 2.63 -0.21 -6.85
CA LEU A 90 3.17 -1.42 -6.24
C LEU A 90 4.67 -1.22 -5.99
N GLN A 91 5.09 -1.27 -4.73
CA GLN A 91 6.50 -1.25 -4.35
C GLN A 91 6.95 -2.64 -3.90
N ALA A 92 7.93 -3.20 -4.61
CA ALA A 92 8.64 -4.41 -4.18
C ALA A 92 10.01 -3.98 -3.61
N TYR A 93 10.38 -4.51 -2.44
CA TYR A 93 11.64 -4.18 -1.76
C TYR A 93 12.22 -5.36 -0.99
#